data_AF-A0A2M9Q8E5-F1
#
_entry.id   AF-A0A2M9Q8E5-F1
#
_cell.length_a   1.000
_cell.length_b   1.000
_cell.length_c   1.000
_cell.angle_alpha   90.00
_cell.angle_beta   90.00
_cell.angle_gamma   90.00
#
_symmetry.space_group_name_H-M   'P 1'
#
loop_
_entity.id
_entity.type
_entity.pdbx_description
1 polymer ?
#
loop_
_entity_poly.entity_id
_entity_poly.type
_entity_poly.pdbx_seq_one_letter_code
_entity_poly.pdbx_strand_id
1 'polypeptide(L)'
;YFHDKTDKNGKKGFGATVIPNRGAWLEYETDAKDVVYVRIDRTRKLPVTVLLRALGFGSDQEIIDIIGDNEYLRNTLEKDNSESTEKALLEIYERLRPGEPPTVESAKSLLYSRFFDAKRYDLANVGRYKMNKKLHIKNRLFNQTIAETLVDPETGEILVEKGTVLDRRTLDKILPYLEDSSKGIGYRTLSQVGGVLEDDVTIQSIKIYAPKDEAQKEINIIGNAYIDEEVKNITPADVLSSVGYFFNLLYQVGATDDIDHLGNRRLRSVGELLQNQFRIGLSRMERVVRERMSINDTAAIVPQQLINIRPVIASIKEFFGSSQLSQFMDQTNPLAELTHKRRLSALGPGGLTRERAGFEVRDVHYSHYGRMCPIETPEGPNIGLINSLSSFAKVNKFGFIETPYRRIDHETGQVTDQIDYLTADEEDNYYVAQANSLLNPDGSFAKDEVVG
;
A
#
# COMPACT_ATOMS: atom_id res chain seq x y z
N TYR A 1 -3.21 -4.25 -0.21
CA TYR A 1 -4.62 -4.50 -0.51
C TYR A 1 -5.02 -5.84 0.06
N PHE A 2 -6.04 -5.88 0.90
CA PHE A 2 -6.65 -7.11 1.43
C PHE A 2 -8.05 -7.23 0.86
N HIS A 3 -8.48 -8.43 0.49
CA HIS A 3 -9.79 -8.67 -0.09
C HIS A 3 -10.37 -10.00 0.38
N ASP A 4 -11.69 -10.09 0.39
CA ASP A 4 -12.39 -11.33 0.67
C ASP A 4 -12.23 -12.30 -0.50
N LYS A 5 -12.08 -13.58 -0.18
CA LYS A 5 -11.98 -14.66 -1.15
C LYS A 5 -12.88 -15.80 -0.70
N THR A 6 -13.98 -16.01 -1.41
CA THR A 6 -14.84 -17.17 -1.15
C THR A 6 -14.36 -18.35 -1.96
N ASP A 7 -14.02 -19.45 -1.30
CA ASP A 7 -13.66 -20.69 -1.98
C ASP A 7 -14.90 -21.34 -2.61
N LYS A 8 -14.69 -22.26 -3.56
CA LYS A 8 -15.75 -23.01 -4.25
C LYS A 8 -16.68 -23.76 -3.29
N ASN A 9 -16.17 -24.12 -2.12
CA ASN A 9 -16.91 -24.81 -1.06
C ASN A 9 -17.68 -23.84 -0.13
N GLY A 10 -17.72 -22.53 -0.45
CA GLY A 10 -18.41 -21.51 0.35
C GLY A 10 -17.65 -21.05 1.59
N LYS A 11 -16.44 -21.58 1.84
CA LYS A 11 -15.59 -21.13 2.94
C LYS A 11 -15.04 -19.73 2.63
N LYS A 12 -15.24 -18.80 3.58
CA LYS A 12 -14.65 -17.46 3.51
C LYS A 12 -13.16 -17.55 3.86
N GLY A 13 -12.32 -17.19 2.92
CA GLY A 13 -10.90 -16.94 3.12
C GLY A 13 -10.58 -15.50 2.76
N PHE A 14 -9.31 -15.14 2.89
CA PHE A 14 -8.80 -13.82 2.50
C PHE A 14 -7.72 -13.97 1.45
N GLY A 15 -7.56 -12.91 0.66
CA GLY A 15 -6.43 -12.69 -0.23
C GLY A 15 -5.80 -11.34 0.08
N ALA A 16 -4.51 -11.22 -0.20
CA ALA A 16 -3.83 -9.94 -0.07
C ALA A 16 -2.78 -9.77 -1.15
N THR A 17 -2.52 -8.52 -1.51
CA THR A 17 -1.58 -8.17 -2.57
C THR A 17 -0.86 -6.89 -2.22
N VAL A 18 0.47 -6.94 -2.30
CA VAL A 18 1.38 -5.80 -2.21
C VAL A 18 1.80 -5.43 -3.63
N ILE A 19 1.35 -4.27 -4.08
CA ILE A 19 1.57 -3.78 -5.45
C ILE A 19 2.59 -2.64 -5.39
N PRO A 20 3.82 -2.82 -5.91
CA PRO A 20 4.79 -1.73 -6.00
C PRO A 20 4.48 -0.79 -7.15
N ASN A 21 5.07 0.41 -7.12
CA ASN A 21 5.08 1.30 -8.28
C ASN A 21 5.92 0.69 -9.42
N ARG A 22 7.01 0.00 -9.07
CA ARG A 22 7.85 -0.80 -9.95
C ARG A 22 8.53 -1.91 -9.14
N GLY A 23 8.44 -3.16 -9.60
CA GLY A 23 9.07 -4.28 -8.91
C GLY A 23 8.19 -5.54 -8.95
N ALA A 24 8.61 -6.55 -8.19
CA ALA A 24 7.89 -7.82 -8.06
C ALA A 24 6.66 -7.69 -7.16
N TRP A 25 5.60 -8.43 -7.49
CA TRP A 25 4.39 -8.46 -6.66
C TRP A 25 4.54 -9.51 -5.55
N LEU A 26 3.94 -9.24 -4.40
CA LEU A 26 3.74 -10.23 -3.33
C LEU A 26 2.24 -10.44 -3.14
N GLU A 27 1.81 -11.69 -3.26
CA GLU A 27 0.41 -12.08 -3.10
C GLU A 27 0.29 -13.12 -2.00
N TYR A 28 -0.64 -12.93 -1.06
CA TYR A 28 -0.96 -13.89 0.00
C TYR A 28 -2.35 -14.46 -0.26
N GLU A 29 -2.53 -15.75 0.03
CA GLU A 29 -3.83 -16.39 -0.09
C GLU A 29 -4.01 -17.51 0.94
N THR A 30 -5.22 -17.62 1.48
CA THR A 30 -5.62 -18.77 2.30
C THR A 30 -6.22 -19.86 1.41
N ASP A 31 -5.93 -21.13 1.74
CA ASP A 31 -6.51 -22.31 1.09
C ASP A 31 -7.62 -22.95 1.96
N ALA A 32 -8.37 -23.91 1.40
CA ALA A 32 -9.47 -24.59 2.07
C ALA A 32 -9.06 -25.27 3.40
N LYS A 33 -7.80 -25.69 3.49
CA LYS A 33 -7.18 -26.34 4.66
C LYS A 33 -6.61 -25.35 5.70
N ASP A 34 -6.98 -24.08 5.64
CA ASP A 34 -6.50 -23.06 6.59
C ASP A 34 -4.97 -22.88 6.57
N VAL A 35 -4.34 -23.17 5.42
CA VAL A 35 -2.91 -22.93 5.18
C VAL A 35 -2.76 -21.61 4.42
N VAL A 36 -1.80 -20.80 4.85
CA VAL A 36 -1.48 -19.51 4.23
C VAL A 36 -0.31 -19.67 3.27
N TYR A 37 -0.55 -19.29 2.02
CA TYR A 37 0.46 -19.31 0.96
C TYR A 37 0.85 -17.91 0.53
N VAL A 38 2.08 -17.78 0.04
CA VAL A 38 2.61 -16.63 -0.68
C VAL A 38 2.94 -17.00 -2.12
N ARG A 39 2.75 -16.05 -3.03
CA ARG A 39 3.26 -16.08 -4.40
C ARG A 39 4.15 -14.87 -4.62
N ILE A 40 5.32 -15.13 -5.18
CA ILE A 40 6.29 -14.10 -5.55
C ILE A 40 6.21 -13.92 -7.05
N ASP A 41 5.86 -12.72 -7.53
CA ASP A 41 5.85 -12.38 -8.97
C ASP A 41 5.06 -13.38 -9.85
N ARG A 42 3.87 -13.79 -9.39
CA ARG A 42 2.96 -14.74 -10.08
C ARG A 42 3.54 -16.14 -10.29
N THR A 43 4.55 -16.52 -9.51
CA THR A 43 5.06 -17.90 -9.49
C THR A 43 4.16 -18.85 -8.69
N ARG A 44 4.56 -20.12 -8.61
CA ARG A 44 3.84 -21.16 -7.86
C ARG A 44 3.78 -20.82 -6.38
N LYS A 45 2.68 -21.21 -5.72
CA LYS A 45 2.46 -21.03 -4.28
C LYS A 45 3.57 -21.68 -3.45
N LEU A 46 3.94 -21.00 -2.37
CA LEU A 46 4.82 -21.44 -1.31
C LEU A 46 4.14 -21.16 0.05
N PRO A 47 4.31 -21.97 1.10
CA PRO A 47 3.87 -21.60 2.43
C PRO A 47 4.48 -20.25 2.85
N VAL A 48 3.73 -19.38 3.53
CA VAL A 48 4.23 -18.04 3.89
C VAL A 48 5.43 -18.09 4.84
N THR A 49 5.54 -19.16 5.63
CA THR A 49 6.64 -19.42 6.56
C THR A 49 7.99 -19.58 5.83
N VAL A 50 8.00 -20.12 4.60
CA VAL A 50 9.21 -20.20 3.76
C VAL A 50 9.78 -18.80 3.50
N LEU A 51 8.90 -17.81 3.24
CA LEU A 51 9.33 -16.42 3.06
C LEU A 51 9.87 -15.83 4.38
N LEU A 52 9.23 -16.11 5.52
CA LEU A 52 9.71 -15.65 6.82
C LEU A 52 11.09 -16.23 7.17
N ARG A 53 11.29 -17.52 6.92
CA ARG A 53 12.60 -18.18 7.09
C ARG A 53 13.65 -17.57 6.20
N ALA A 54 13.33 -17.33 4.92
CA ALA A 54 14.27 -16.70 3.99
C ALA A 54 14.70 -15.29 4.44
N LEU A 55 13.84 -14.55 5.16
CA LEU A 55 14.18 -13.25 5.75
C LEU A 55 15.10 -13.36 6.97
N GLY A 56 15.41 -14.56 7.48
CA GLY A 56 16.35 -14.77 8.59
C GLY A 56 15.70 -15.24 9.89
N PHE A 57 14.39 -15.51 9.91
CA PHE A 57 13.68 -16.10 11.06
C PHE A 57 13.61 -17.62 10.90
N GLY A 58 14.74 -18.27 11.16
CA GLY A 58 14.98 -19.65 10.73
C GLY A 58 14.19 -20.70 11.50
N SER A 59 13.85 -20.44 12.77
CA SER A 59 13.19 -21.41 13.65
C SER A 59 11.68 -21.17 13.78
N ASP A 60 10.93 -22.25 13.99
CA ASP A 60 9.48 -22.22 14.17
C ASP A 60 9.09 -21.38 15.39
N GLN A 61 9.88 -21.50 16.47
CA GLN A 61 9.65 -20.76 17.70
C GLN A 61 9.82 -19.25 17.50
N GLU A 62 10.85 -18.81 16.77
CA GLU A 62 11.01 -17.39 16.41
C GLU A 62 9.82 -16.86 15.63
N ILE A 63 9.33 -17.62 14.64
CA ILE A 63 8.18 -17.21 13.83
C ILE A 63 6.91 -17.11 14.69
N ILE A 64 6.71 -18.07 15.60
CA ILE A 64 5.58 -18.07 16.56
C ILE A 64 5.67 -16.88 17.51
N ASP A 65 6.85 -16.55 18.02
CA ASP A 65 7.05 -15.43 18.95
C ASP A 65 6.79 -14.08 18.29
N ILE A 66 7.12 -13.96 16.99
CA ILE A 66 6.88 -12.75 16.19
C ILE A 66 5.39 -12.61 15.86
N ILE A 67 4.83 -13.57 15.12
CA ILE A 67 3.46 -13.50 14.56
C ILE A 67 2.38 -13.75 15.62
N GLY A 68 2.70 -14.52 16.65
CA GLY A 68 1.75 -15.02 17.63
C GLY A 68 1.27 -16.42 17.29
N ASP A 69 1.01 -17.21 18.33
CA ASP A 69 0.61 -18.60 18.21
C ASP A 69 -0.82 -18.75 17.70
N ASN A 70 -0.96 -19.19 16.46
CA ASN A 70 -2.25 -19.30 15.80
C ASN A 70 -2.42 -20.59 14.99
N GLU A 71 -3.67 -21.04 14.83
CA GLU A 71 -3.97 -22.34 14.20
C GLU A 71 -3.54 -22.35 12.73
N TYR A 72 -3.82 -21.26 12.01
CA TYR A 72 -3.42 -21.09 10.61
C TYR A 72 -1.90 -21.16 10.42
N LEU A 73 -1.13 -20.58 11.35
CA LEU A 73 0.32 -20.55 11.35
C LEU A 73 0.87 -21.94 11.67
N ARG A 74 0.33 -22.64 12.68
CA ARG A 74 0.70 -24.03 12.97
C ARG A 74 0.46 -24.94 11.76
N ASN A 75 -0.72 -24.86 11.15
CA ASN A 75 -1.04 -25.61 9.93
C ASN A 75 -0.08 -25.26 8.76
N THR A 76 0.36 -24.01 8.70
CA THR A 76 1.31 -23.56 7.66
C THR A 76 2.74 -24.04 7.95
N LEU A 77 3.18 -24.03 9.20
CA LEU A 77 4.47 -24.57 9.65
C LEU A 77 4.53 -26.08 9.43
N GLU A 78 3.46 -26.83 9.73
CA GLU A 78 3.37 -28.27 9.44
C GLU A 78 3.44 -28.58 7.94
N LYS A 79 3.01 -27.63 7.09
CA LYS A 79 3.05 -27.76 5.64
C LYS A 79 4.40 -27.33 5.04
N ASP A 80 5.19 -26.59 5.80
CA ASP A 80 6.50 -26.10 5.42
C ASP A 80 7.52 -27.24 5.48
N ASN A 81 8.17 -27.52 4.34
CA ASN A 81 9.23 -28.54 4.28
C ASN A 81 10.61 -27.95 4.57
N SER A 82 10.71 -26.61 4.67
CA SER A 82 11.96 -25.91 4.93
C SER A 82 12.17 -25.80 6.44
N GLU A 83 13.20 -26.47 6.95
CA GLU A 83 13.55 -26.46 8.39
C GLU A 83 14.65 -25.45 8.72
N SER A 84 15.19 -24.77 7.72
CA SER A 84 16.28 -23.80 7.88
C SER A 84 16.20 -22.66 6.88
N THR A 85 16.82 -21.52 7.22
CA THR A 85 16.94 -20.34 6.36
C THR A 85 17.56 -20.70 5.00
N GLU A 86 18.58 -21.54 4.98
CA GLU A 86 19.25 -21.97 3.74
C GLU A 86 18.33 -22.78 2.83
N LYS A 87 17.63 -23.78 3.39
CA LYS A 87 16.66 -24.58 2.62
C LYS A 87 15.54 -23.71 2.06
N ALA A 88 15.04 -22.76 2.84
CA ALA A 88 14.00 -21.82 2.42
C ALA A 88 14.46 -20.91 1.26
N LEU A 89 15.69 -20.39 1.33
CA LEU A 89 16.29 -19.60 0.25
C LEU A 89 16.42 -20.41 -1.05
N LEU A 90 16.87 -21.66 -0.96
CA LEU A 90 16.99 -22.56 -2.10
C LEU A 90 15.62 -22.88 -2.72
N GLU A 91 14.61 -23.18 -1.90
CA GLU A 91 13.25 -23.46 -2.38
C GLU A 91 12.65 -22.25 -3.13
N ILE A 92 12.82 -21.03 -2.60
CA ILE A 92 12.39 -19.82 -3.30
C ILE A 92 13.13 -19.65 -4.63
N TYR A 93 14.45 -19.90 -4.65
CA TYR A 93 15.25 -19.79 -5.86
C TYR A 93 14.77 -20.76 -6.96
N GLU A 94 14.55 -22.03 -6.62
CA GLU A 94 14.07 -23.05 -7.57
C GLU A 94 12.72 -22.67 -8.20
N ARG A 95 11.83 -22.02 -7.44
CA ARG A 95 10.55 -21.55 -7.98
C ARG A 95 10.68 -20.33 -8.86
N LEU A 96 11.62 -19.43 -8.57
CA LEU A 96 11.85 -18.22 -9.36
C LEU A 96 12.64 -18.50 -10.64
N ARG A 97 13.56 -19.47 -10.60
CA ARG A 97 14.44 -19.84 -11.72
C ARG A 97 14.49 -21.36 -11.88
N PRO A 98 13.44 -21.96 -12.48
CA PRO A 98 13.42 -23.40 -12.70
C PRO A 98 14.54 -23.82 -13.66
N GLY A 99 15.39 -24.75 -13.22
CA GLY A 99 16.45 -25.35 -14.05
C GLY A 99 17.86 -24.78 -13.85
N GLU A 100 18.03 -23.73 -13.06
CA GLU A 100 19.37 -23.28 -12.61
C GLU A 100 19.71 -23.96 -11.28
N PRO A 101 20.94 -24.50 -11.10
CA PRO A 101 21.33 -25.12 -9.83
C PRO A 101 21.34 -24.05 -8.72
N PRO A 102 20.58 -24.25 -7.63
CA PRO A 102 20.44 -23.23 -6.59
C PRO A 102 21.67 -23.22 -5.68
N THR A 103 22.19 -22.04 -5.36
CA THR A 103 23.17 -21.84 -4.28
C THR A 103 22.63 -20.82 -3.29
N VAL A 104 23.02 -20.91 -2.01
CA VAL A 104 22.51 -19.99 -0.97
C VAL A 104 22.86 -18.54 -1.32
N GLU A 105 24.08 -18.27 -1.77
CA GLU A 105 24.53 -16.93 -2.16
C GLU A 105 23.74 -16.36 -3.35
N SER A 106 23.50 -17.18 -4.39
CA SER A 106 22.69 -16.75 -5.54
C SER A 106 21.24 -16.51 -5.16
N ALA A 107 20.69 -17.32 -4.23
CA ALA A 107 19.36 -17.13 -3.68
C ALA A 107 19.21 -15.83 -2.89
N LYS A 108 20.16 -15.54 -1.99
CA LYS A 108 20.20 -14.27 -1.25
C LYS A 108 20.27 -13.08 -2.19
N SER A 109 21.22 -13.10 -3.13
CA SER A 109 21.41 -12.03 -4.11
C SER A 109 20.18 -11.82 -4.99
N LEU A 110 19.53 -12.91 -5.43
CA LEU A 110 18.31 -12.83 -6.23
C LEU A 110 17.18 -12.15 -5.46
N LEU A 111 16.91 -12.57 -4.22
CA LEU A 111 15.86 -11.98 -3.38
C LEU A 111 16.17 -10.52 -3.03
N TYR A 112 17.41 -10.21 -2.66
CA TYR A 112 17.86 -8.84 -2.43
C TYR A 112 17.61 -7.96 -3.66
N SER A 113 18.08 -8.37 -4.83
CA SER A 113 17.92 -7.61 -6.07
C SER A 113 16.45 -7.44 -6.48
N ARG A 114 15.57 -8.35 -6.05
CA ARG A 114 14.17 -8.36 -6.47
C ARG A 114 13.29 -7.51 -5.57
N PHE A 115 13.58 -7.43 -4.27
CA PHE A 115 12.76 -6.71 -3.29
C PHE A 115 13.48 -5.54 -2.63
N PHE A 116 14.73 -5.73 -2.21
CA PHE A 116 15.42 -4.77 -1.35
C PHE A 116 16.33 -3.79 -2.12
N ASP A 117 16.64 -4.05 -3.39
CA ASP A 117 17.38 -3.10 -4.24
C ASP A 117 16.49 -1.94 -4.73
N ALA A 118 16.76 -0.73 -4.23
CA ALA A 118 16.05 0.50 -4.60
C ALA A 118 16.11 0.85 -6.11
N LYS A 119 17.08 0.31 -6.86
CA LYS A 119 17.13 0.49 -8.33
C LYS A 119 16.09 -0.34 -9.06
N ARG A 120 15.71 -1.50 -8.49
CA ARG A 120 14.83 -2.50 -9.12
C ARG A 120 13.42 -2.51 -8.51
N TYR A 121 13.31 -2.24 -7.21
CA TYR A 121 12.06 -2.15 -6.48
C TYR A 121 11.82 -0.72 -6.00
N ASP A 122 10.63 -0.18 -6.28
CA ASP A 122 10.24 1.18 -5.95
C ASP A 122 8.74 1.23 -5.66
N LEU A 123 8.39 1.73 -4.48
CA LEU A 123 7.04 2.02 -4.02
C LEU A 123 6.61 3.45 -4.40
N ALA A 124 7.57 4.32 -4.73
CA ALA A 124 7.44 5.77 -4.74
C ALA A 124 6.99 6.34 -3.38
N ASN A 125 7.05 7.66 -3.21
CA ASN A 125 6.65 8.34 -1.96
C ASN A 125 5.20 8.00 -1.59
N VAL A 126 4.30 7.96 -2.59
CA VAL A 126 2.89 7.62 -2.39
C VAL A 126 2.68 6.18 -1.92
N GLY A 127 3.46 5.22 -2.43
CA GLY A 127 3.35 3.83 -2.02
C GLY A 127 3.84 3.63 -0.58
N ARG A 128 4.95 4.30 -0.20
CA ARG A 128 5.44 4.33 1.19
C ARG A 128 4.42 4.95 2.13
N TYR A 129 3.86 6.12 1.78
CA TYR A 129 2.78 6.77 2.53
C TYR A 129 1.57 5.84 2.73
N LYS A 130 1.09 5.20 1.65
CA LYS A 130 -0.04 4.26 1.72
C LYS A 130 0.27 3.02 2.54
N MET A 131 1.48 2.46 2.43
CA MET A 131 1.89 1.30 3.19
C MET A 131 1.96 1.61 4.69
N ASN A 132 2.60 2.73 5.07
CA ASN A 132 2.66 3.19 6.45
C ASN A 132 1.25 3.44 7.01
N LYS A 133 0.39 4.16 6.28
CA LYS A 133 -1.01 4.41 6.70
C LYS A 133 -1.80 3.10 6.89
N LYS A 134 -1.65 2.11 6.01
CA LYS A 134 -2.39 0.84 6.10
C LYS A 134 -1.86 -0.08 7.20
N LEU A 135 -0.53 -0.20 7.32
CA LEU A 135 0.12 -1.07 8.30
C LEU A 135 0.25 -0.42 9.68
N HIS A 136 -0.12 0.85 9.81
CA HIS A 136 -0.14 1.52 11.10
C HIS A 136 -1.02 0.77 12.12
N ILE A 137 -0.54 0.68 13.36
CA ILE A 137 -1.16 -0.13 14.40
C ILE A 137 -2.48 0.46 14.91
N LYS A 138 -2.64 1.79 14.88
CA LYS A 138 -3.88 2.51 15.31
C LYS A 138 -5.14 1.91 14.70
N ASN A 139 -5.13 1.65 13.40
CA ASN A 139 -6.33 1.20 12.67
C ASN A 139 -6.81 -0.17 13.14
N ARG A 140 -5.88 -1.03 13.60
CA ARG A 140 -6.20 -2.37 14.10
C ARG A 140 -6.46 -2.40 15.60
N LEU A 141 -5.95 -1.43 16.35
CA LEU A 141 -6.20 -1.29 17.78
C LEU A 141 -7.58 -0.68 18.08
N PHE A 142 -8.17 0.05 17.13
CA PHE A 142 -9.49 0.65 17.29
C PHE A 142 -10.57 -0.37 17.63
N ASN A 143 -11.32 -0.10 18.71
CA ASN A 143 -12.36 -0.96 19.28
C ASN A 143 -11.88 -2.37 19.69
N GLN A 144 -10.58 -2.55 19.95
CA GLN A 144 -10.03 -3.80 20.46
C GLN A 144 -9.71 -3.71 21.96
N THR A 145 -9.65 -4.86 22.63
CA THR A 145 -9.28 -4.97 24.04
C THR A 145 -7.81 -5.34 24.17
N ILE A 146 -7.02 -4.54 24.88
CA ILE A 146 -5.58 -4.77 25.00
C ILE A 146 -5.28 -5.91 25.98
N ALA A 147 -4.36 -6.80 25.64
CA ALA A 147 -3.96 -7.95 26.45
C ALA A 147 -2.71 -7.69 27.32
N GLU A 148 -2.04 -6.55 27.13
CA GLU A 148 -0.90 -6.09 27.93
C GLU A 148 -1.11 -4.64 28.40
N THR A 149 -0.44 -4.27 29.50
CA THR A 149 -0.46 -2.88 29.99
C THR A 149 0.52 -2.06 29.16
N LEU A 150 0.03 -0.97 28.56
CA LEU A 150 0.87 -0.05 27.80
C LEU A 150 1.47 0.97 28.77
N VAL A 151 2.80 0.96 28.88
CA VAL A 151 3.57 1.81 29.78
C VAL A 151 4.50 2.68 28.95
N ASP A 152 4.61 3.96 29.30
CA ASP A 152 5.62 4.84 28.74
C ASP A 152 7.04 4.37 29.18
N PRO A 153 7.95 4.06 28.24
CA PRO A 153 9.30 3.60 28.57
C PRO A 153 10.14 4.62 29.36
N GLU A 154 9.90 5.92 29.22
CA GLU A 154 10.70 6.97 29.88
C GLU A 154 10.18 7.31 31.27
N THR A 155 8.86 7.49 31.41
CA THR A 155 8.24 7.95 32.66
C THR A 155 7.79 6.80 33.55
N GLY A 156 7.56 5.61 32.99
CA GLY A 156 6.94 4.48 33.68
C GLY A 156 5.45 4.68 33.95
N GLU A 157 4.82 5.71 33.38
CA GLU A 157 3.39 5.98 33.54
C GLU A 157 2.56 4.94 32.76
N ILE A 158 1.52 4.44 33.40
CA ILE A 158 0.56 3.52 32.75
C ILE A 158 -0.36 4.35 31.86
N LEU A 159 -0.18 4.22 30.56
CA LEU A 159 -1.01 4.89 29.57
C LEU A 159 -2.34 4.18 29.38
N VAL A 160 -2.30 2.84 29.36
CA VAL A 160 -3.50 1.99 29.29
C VAL A 160 -3.32 0.71 30.10
N GLU A 161 -4.31 0.41 30.93
CA GLU A 161 -4.37 -0.84 31.67
C GLU A 161 -4.82 -2.02 30.79
N LYS A 162 -4.25 -3.19 31.06
CA LYS A 162 -4.68 -4.46 30.47
C LYS A 162 -6.19 -4.66 30.65
N GLY A 163 -6.87 -5.08 29.59
CA GLY A 163 -8.33 -5.30 29.58
C GLY A 163 -9.16 -4.07 29.22
N THR A 164 -8.53 -2.91 28.98
CA THR A 164 -9.23 -1.71 28.52
C THR A 164 -9.55 -1.80 27.03
N VAL A 165 -10.75 -1.36 26.65
CA VAL A 165 -11.16 -1.20 25.24
C VAL A 165 -10.63 0.13 24.71
N LEU A 166 -9.98 0.09 23.55
CA LEU A 166 -9.42 1.28 22.91
C LEU A 166 -10.46 2.03 22.06
N ASP A 167 -11.09 3.02 22.67
CA ASP A 167 -11.93 4.00 21.99
C ASP A 167 -11.09 5.06 21.25
N ARG A 168 -11.73 5.85 20.38
CA ARG A 168 -11.07 6.94 19.62
C ARG A 168 -10.36 7.94 20.54
N ARG A 169 -10.98 8.30 21.66
CA ARG A 169 -10.42 9.25 22.64
C ARG A 169 -9.16 8.72 23.32
N THR A 170 -9.15 7.45 23.71
CA THR A 170 -7.96 6.81 24.29
C THR A 170 -6.87 6.64 23.24
N LEU A 171 -7.23 6.24 22.02
CA LEU A 171 -6.28 6.12 20.92
C LEU A 171 -5.62 7.44 20.55
N ASP A 172 -6.36 8.55 20.50
CA ASP A 172 -5.79 9.85 20.17
C ASP A 172 -4.85 10.36 21.29
N LYS A 173 -5.04 9.94 22.55
CA LYS A 173 -4.09 10.20 23.65
C LYS A 173 -2.80 9.39 23.52
N ILE A 174 -2.90 8.15 23.05
CA ILE A 174 -1.75 7.23 22.94
C ILE A 174 -1.01 7.43 21.61
N LEU A 175 -1.66 8.03 20.61
CA LEU A 175 -1.12 8.21 19.27
C LEU A 175 0.28 8.83 19.26
N PRO A 176 0.57 9.93 19.99
CA PRO A 176 1.92 10.49 20.03
C PRO A 176 2.99 9.47 20.47
N TYR A 177 2.63 8.59 21.42
CA TYR A 177 3.49 7.52 21.92
C TYR A 177 3.55 6.28 21.00
N LEU A 178 2.67 6.17 20.01
CA LEU A 178 2.75 5.12 18.98
C LEU A 178 3.59 5.55 17.78
N GLU A 179 3.64 6.85 17.48
CA GLU A 179 4.35 7.40 16.32
C GLU A 179 5.79 7.80 16.61
N ASP A 180 6.13 8.14 17.86
CA ASP A 180 7.49 8.52 18.23
C ASP A 180 8.41 7.29 18.21
N SER A 181 9.28 7.17 17.20
CA SER A 181 10.22 6.05 17.05
C SER A 181 11.30 5.99 18.14
N SER A 182 11.53 7.09 18.88
CA SER A 182 12.51 7.16 19.96
C SER A 182 11.93 6.82 21.34
N LYS A 183 10.61 7.01 21.52
CA LYS A 183 9.88 6.82 22.79
C LYS A 183 8.71 5.84 22.67
N GLY A 184 8.67 5.13 21.56
CA GLY A 184 7.47 4.48 21.10
C GLY A 184 7.14 3.22 21.88
N ILE A 185 5.85 2.99 22.10
CA ILE A 185 5.37 1.79 22.79
C ILE A 185 5.43 0.59 21.84
N GLY A 186 5.89 -0.55 22.35
CA GLY A 186 5.83 -1.84 21.66
C GLY A 186 6.90 -2.05 20.58
N TYR A 187 7.93 -1.20 20.51
CA TYR A 187 9.03 -1.39 19.57
C TYR A 187 9.90 -2.58 19.99
N ARG A 188 10.20 -3.46 19.04
CA ARG A 188 11.06 -4.63 19.20
C ARG A 188 12.05 -4.68 18.07
N THR A 189 13.33 -4.81 18.42
CA THR A 189 14.41 -5.04 17.46
C THR A 189 14.63 -6.54 17.34
N LEU A 190 14.51 -7.05 16.12
CA LEU A 190 14.71 -8.45 15.77
C LEU A 190 16.01 -8.60 14.99
N SER A 191 16.94 -9.40 15.52
CA SER A 191 18.16 -9.74 14.81
C SER A 191 17.93 -10.90 13.85
N GLN A 192 18.39 -10.74 12.62
CA GLN A 192 18.27 -11.75 11.57
C GLN A 192 19.56 -12.58 11.50
N VAL A 193 19.45 -13.91 11.46
CA VAL A 193 20.61 -14.78 11.31
C VAL A 193 20.53 -15.52 9.98
N GLY A 194 21.50 -15.25 9.11
CA GLY A 194 21.64 -15.96 7.83
C GLY A 194 20.58 -15.63 6.78
N GLY A 195 19.73 -14.61 7.00
CA GLY A 195 18.69 -14.15 6.06
C GLY A 195 19.22 -13.47 4.80
N VAL A 196 18.29 -12.90 4.01
CA VAL A 196 18.60 -12.07 2.83
C VAL A 196 19.29 -10.77 3.23
N LEU A 197 18.91 -10.21 4.37
CA LEU A 197 19.52 -9.03 4.98
C LEU A 197 20.17 -9.45 6.31
N GLU A 198 21.18 -8.71 6.72
CA GLU A 198 21.91 -8.93 7.98
C GLU A 198 21.66 -7.81 9.00
N ASP A 199 20.98 -6.75 8.58
CA ASP A 199 20.63 -5.63 9.45
C ASP A 199 19.47 -6.01 10.39
N ASP A 200 19.55 -5.50 11.62
CA ASP A 200 18.47 -5.61 12.59
C ASP A 200 17.19 -4.97 12.07
N VAL A 201 16.04 -5.59 12.36
CA VAL A 201 14.73 -5.10 11.93
C VAL A 201 13.90 -4.68 13.11
N THR A 202 13.49 -3.41 13.09
CA THR A 202 12.60 -2.85 14.09
C THR A 202 11.15 -3.06 13.64
N ILE A 203 10.35 -3.67 14.50
CA ILE A 203 8.90 -3.78 14.34
C ILE A 203 8.20 -3.20 15.57
N GLN A 204 6.95 -2.80 15.41
CA GLN A 204 6.09 -2.46 16.55
C GLN A 204 5.13 -3.63 16.78
N SER A 205 5.00 -4.13 18.01
CA SER A 205 4.12 -5.24 18.35
C SER A 205 3.33 -4.93 19.62
N ILE A 206 2.00 -5.01 19.54
CA ILE A 206 1.10 -4.85 20.69
C ILE A 206 0.14 -6.05 20.76
N LYS A 207 -0.05 -6.60 21.96
CA LYS A 207 -0.96 -7.72 22.19
C LYS A 207 -2.39 -7.29 22.45
N ILE A 208 -3.35 -7.94 21.78
CA ILE A 208 -4.78 -7.78 22.04
C ILE A 208 -5.47 -9.12 22.28
N TYR A 209 -6.67 -9.07 22.84
CA TYR A 209 -7.57 -10.21 22.87
C TYR A 209 -8.34 -10.33 21.55
N ALA A 210 -8.38 -11.54 20.99
CA ALA A 210 -9.17 -11.79 19.78
C ALA A 210 -10.67 -11.57 20.05
N PRO A 211 -11.38 -10.76 19.24
CA PRO A 211 -12.75 -10.29 19.54
C PRO A 211 -13.85 -11.37 19.51
N LYS A 212 -13.53 -12.62 19.14
CA LYS A 212 -14.50 -13.72 19.01
C LYS A 212 -14.08 -15.02 19.69
N ASP A 213 -13.06 -14.98 20.53
CA ASP A 213 -12.59 -16.18 21.23
C ASP A 213 -13.05 -16.16 22.69
N GLU A 214 -13.93 -17.11 23.05
CA GLU A 214 -14.35 -17.32 24.44
C GLU A 214 -13.16 -17.64 25.35
N ALA A 215 -12.06 -18.16 24.79
CA ALA A 215 -10.83 -18.48 25.51
C ALA A 215 -9.90 -17.27 25.76
N GLN A 216 -10.31 -16.05 25.39
CA GLN A 216 -9.47 -14.83 25.51
C GLN A 216 -8.07 -15.02 24.93
N LYS A 217 -7.99 -15.57 23.71
CA LYS A 217 -6.71 -15.81 23.05
C LYS A 217 -5.99 -14.49 22.76
N GLU A 218 -4.72 -14.42 23.15
CA GLU A 218 -3.84 -13.29 22.85
C GLU A 218 -3.33 -13.40 21.40
N ILE A 219 -3.45 -12.30 20.65
CA ILE A 219 -2.88 -12.17 19.31
C ILE A 219 -1.95 -10.95 19.24
N ASN A 220 -0.89 -11.05 18.44
CA ASN A 220 0.07 -9.97 18.25
C ASN A 220 -0.36 -9.09 17.07
N ILE A 221 -0.48 -7.79 17.29
CA ILE A 221 -0.63 -6.81 16.21
C ILE A 221 0.72 -6.22 15.88
N ILE A 222 1.23 -6.55 14.69
CA ILE A 222 2.52 -6.07 14.21
C ILE A 222 2.34 -4.87 13.29
N GLY A 223 2.90 -3.72 13.63
CA GLY A 223 3.07 -2.54 12.79
C GLY A 223 4.49 -2.40 12.25
N ASN A 224 4.64 -1.64 11.17
CA ASN A 224 5.91 -1.50 10.46
C ASN A 224 6.86 -0.44 11.08
N ALA A 225 6.63 -0.05 12.34
CA ALA A 225 7.47 0.87 13.11
C ALA A 225 7.71 2.25 12.47
N TYR A 226 6.74 2.78 11.70
CA TYR A 226 6.79 4.14 11.13
C TYR A 226 8.07 4.46 10.36
N ILE A 227 8.34 3.66 9.32
CA ILE A 227 9.49 3.85 8.44
C ILE A 227 9.46 5.22 7.75
N ASP A 228 10.61 5.86 7.65
CA ASP A 228 10.80 7.14 6.96
C ASP A 228 10.28 7.10 5.51
N GLU A 229 9.68 8.22 5.08
CA GLU A 229 9.18 8.44 3.73
C GLU A 229 10.29 8.46 2.66
N GLU A 230 11.54 8.70 3.06
CA GLU A 230 12.70 8.65 2.16
C GLU A 230 12.98 7.23 1.64
N VAL A 231 12.58 6.20 2.40
CA VAL A 231 12.78 4.79 2.05
C VAL A 231 11.73 4.33 1.04
N LYS A 232 12.12 4.22 -0.22
CA LYS A 232 11.22 3.93 -1.35
C LYS A 232 11.16 2.47 -1.78
N ASN A 233 12.03 1.62 -1.27
CA ASN A 233 11.98 0.16 -1.45
C ASN A 233 11.18 -0.49 -0.32
N ILE A 234 10.76 -1.74 -0.49
CA ILE A 234 10.12 -2.52 0.59
C ILE A 234 11.18 -2.93 1.63
N THR A 235 10.78 -2.99 2.90
CA THR A 235 11.65 -3.45 4.00
C THR A 235 11.12 -4.76 4.59
N PRO A 236 11.94 -5.55 5.32
CA PRO A 236 11.44 -6.75 5.98
C PRO A 236 10.38 -6.44 7.04
N ALA A 237 10.45 -5.29 7.71
CA ALA A 237 9.42 -4.83 8.66
C ALA A 237 8.04 -4.72 7.99
N ASP A 238 8.00 -4.20 6.75
CA ASP A 238 6.75 -4.12 5.97
C ASP A 238 6.19 -5.52 5.67
N VAL A 239 7.06 -6.48 5.32
CA VAL A 239 6.66 -7.86 5.01
C VAL A 239 6.11 -8.55 6.26
N LEU A 240 6.82 -8.45 7.39
CA LEU A 240 6.37 -9.00 8.68
C LEU A 240 5.02 -8.42 9.10
N SER A 241 4.88 -7.10 8.99
CA SER A 241 3.64 -6.40 9.33
C SER A 241 2.50 -6.77 8.40
N SER A 242 2.76 -6.96 7.10
CA SER A 242 1.75 -7.39 6.14
C SER A 242 1.30 -8.83 6.38
N VAL A 243 2.22 -9.74 6.73
CA VAL A 243 1.89 -11.12 7.08
C VAL A 243 1.12 -11.16 8.39
N GLY A 244 1.55 -10.41 9.41
CA GLY A 244 0.82 -10.26 10.67
C GLY A 244 -0.59 -9.70 10.49
N TYR A 245 -0.75 -8.66 9.64
CA TYR A 245 -2.06 -8.12 9.29
C TYR A 245 -2.94 -9.20 8.63
N PHE A 246 -2.38 -10.00 7.71
CA PHE A 246 -3.12 -11.09 7.06
C PHE A 246 -3.64 -12.14 8.05
N PHE A 247 -2.83 -12.53 9.04
CA PHE A 247 -3.28 -13.42 10.11
C PHE A 247 -4.34 -12.77 11.00
N ASN A 248 -4.21 -11.47 11.30
CA ASN A 248 -5.20 -10.75 12.10
C ASN A 248 -6.57 -10.66 11.40
N LEU A 249 -6.59 -10.55 10.07
CA LEU A 249 -7.84 -10.60 9.30
C LEU A 249 -8.57 -11.94 9.42
N LEU A 250 -7.84 -13.05 9.54
CA LEU A 250 -8.44 -14.37 9.78
C LEU A 250 -9.16 -14.41 11.14
N TYR A 251 -8.70 -13.62 12.11
CA TYR A 251 -9.36 -13.37 13.40
C TYR A 251 -10.34 -12.18 13.40
N GLN A 252 -10.67 -11.65 12.23
CA GLN A 252 -11.59 -10.51 12.04
C GLN A 252 -11.11 -9.20 12.67
N VAL A 253 -9.79 -9.04 12.79
CA VAL A 253 -9.15 -7.80 13.21
C VAL A 253 -8.51 -7.13 11.99
N GLY A 254 -9.12 -6.03 11.55
CA GLY A 254 -8.72 -5.24 10.39
C GLY A 254 -9.83 -5.14 9.34
N ALA A 255 -9.60 -4.28 8.33
CA ALA A 255 -10.53 -4.06 7.23
C ALA A 255 -9.95 -4.51 5.88
N THR A 256 -10.83 -5.02 5.00
CA THR A 256 -10.57 -5.22 3.57
C THR A 256 -10.50 -3.88 2.85
N ASP A 257 -9.88 -3.86 1.67
CA ASP A 257 -9.70 -2.66 0.86
C ASP A 257 -10.63 -2.70 -0.35
N ASP A 258 -11.36 -1.61 -0.57
CA ASP A 258 -12.14 -1.39 -1.78
C ASP A 258 -11.23 -0.84 -2.89
N ILE A 259 -11.17 -1.56 -4.02
CA ILE A 259 -10.32 -1.23 -5.17
C ILE A 259 -10.85 -0.01 -5.93
N ASP A 260 -12.15 0.26 -5.84
CA ASP A 260 -12.84 1.29 -6.61
C ASP A 260 -12.92 2.63 -5.85
N HIS A 261 -12.67 2.60 -4.55
CA HIS A 261 -12.54 3.79 -3.71
C HIS A 261 -11.50 4.78 -4.29
N LEU A 262 -11.85 6.07 -4.41
CA LEU A 262 -10.90 7.12 -4.84
C LEU A 262 -9.74 7.34 -3.88
N GLY A 263 -9.84 6.81 -2.67
CA GLY A 263 -8.70 6.66 -1.78
C GLY A 263 -7.62 5.75 -2.35
N ASN A 264 -8.00 4.70 -3.06
CA ASN A 264 -7.09 3.68 -3.61
C ASN A 264 -6.80 3.87 -5.10
N ARG A 265 -7.54 4.77 -5.76
CA ARG A 265 -7.30 5.20 -7.14
C ARG A 265 -6.65 6.58 -7.17
N ARG A 266 -5.49 6.69 -7.82
CA ARG A 266 -4.77 7.96 -7.97
C ARG A 266 -4.57 8.35 -9.42
N LEU A 267 -4.45 9.65 -9.66
CA LEU A 267 -4.12 10.21 -10.96
C LEU A 267 -2.61 10.25 -11.15
N ARG A 268 -2.19 9.86 -12.35
CA ARG A 268 -0.84 10.11 -12.84
C ARG A 268 -0.91 11.25 -13.84
N SER A 269 -0.48 12.44 -13.43
CA SER A 269 -0.42 13.61 -14.29
C SER A 269 0.69 13.49 -15.33
N VAL A 270 0.67 14.37 -16.34
CA VAL A 270 1.65 14.41 -17.44
C VAL A 270 3.11 14.42 -16.95
N GLY A 271 3.41 15.11 -15.84
CA GLY A 271 4.74 15.16 -15.26
C GLY A 271 5.26 13.79 -14.82
N GLU A 272 4.43 13.01 -14.12
CA GLU A 272 4.80 11.67 -13.67
C GLU A 272 4.94 10.70 -14.86
N LEU A 273 4.03 10.78 -15.84
CA LEU A 273 4.09 9.97 -17.06
C LEU A 273 5.38 10.24 -17.84
N LEU A 274 5.73 11.52 -18.03
CA LEU A 274 6.94 11.92 -18.73
C LEU A 274 8.20 11.51 -17.95
N GLN A 275 8.22 11.68 -16.63
CA GLN A 275 9.33 11.24 -15.78
C GLN A 275 9.57 9.73 -15.91
N ASN A 276 8.51 8.92 -15.95
CA ASN A 276 8.62 7.48 -16.13
C ASN A 276 9.25 7.10 -17.48
N GLN A 277 8.82 7.75 -18.57
CA GLN A 277 9.42 7.53 -19.89
C GLN A 277 10.87 8.00 -19.96
N PHE A 278 11.16 9.17 -19.38
CA PHE A 278 12.52 9.69 -19.29
C PHE A 278 13.45 8.73 -18.52
N ARG A 279 12.98 8.17 -17.41
CA ARG A 279 13.71 7.16 -16.63
C ARG A 279 14.02 5.91 -17.46
N ILE A 280 13.06 5.41 -18.25
CA ILE A 280 13.29 4.25 -19.13
C ILE A 280 14.38 4.57 -20.16
N GLY A 281 14.32 5.76 -20.76
CA GLY A 281 15.36 6.26 -21.67
C GLY A 281 16.74 6.32 -21.03
N LEU A 282 16.83 6.86 -19.80
CA LEU A 282 18.08 6.93 -19.03
C LEU A 282 18.61 5.54 -18.64
N SER A 283 17.75 4.60 -18.26
CA SER A 283 18.16 3.24 -17.91
C SER A 283 18.74 2.49 -19.12
N ARG A 284 18.17 2.69 -20.31
CA ARG A 284 18.76 2.18 -21.57
C ARG A 284 20.12 2.81 -21.85
N MET A 285 20.26 4.12 -21.60
CA MET A 285 21.53 4.82 -21.74
C MET A 285 22.57 4.34 -20.72
N GLU A 286 22.20 4.07 -19.47
CA GLU A 286 23.08 3.52 -18.44
C GLU A 286 23.71 2.21 -18.90
N ARG A 287 22.91 1.32 -19.51
CA ARG A 287 23.42 0.06 -20.06
C ARG A 287 24.48 0.28 -21.14
N VAL A 288 24.22 1.20 -22.08
CA VAL A 288 25.19 1.56 -23.14
C VAL A 288 26.47 2.15 -22.55
N VAL A 289 26.35 3.00 -21.52
CA VAL A 289 27.50 3.57 -20.82
C VAL A 289 28.33 2.46 -20.15
N ARG A 290 27.67 1.51 -19.48
CA ARG A 290 28.33 0.36 -18.84
C ARG A 290 29.06 -0.53 -19.85
N GLU A 291 28.43 -0.82 -20.98
CA GLU A 291 29.05 -1.58 -22.08
C GLU A 291 30.27 -0.83 -22.65
N ARG A 292 30.16 0.48 -22.92
CA ARG A 292 31.29 1.29 -23.44
C ARG A 292 32.45 1.42 -22.45
N MET A 293 32.16 1.54 -21.15
CA MET A 293 33.20 1.58 -20.12
C MET A 293 34.01 0.27 -20.06
N SER A 294 33.39 -0.87 -20.36
CA SER A 294 34.09 -2.17 -20.38
C SER A 294 34.99 -2.38 -21.61
N ILE A 295 34.71 -1.66 -22.70
CA ILE A 295 35.43 -1.79 -23.99
C ILE A 295 36.58 -0.79 -24.09
N ASN A 296 36.39 0.43 -23.58
CA ASN A 296 37.33 1.53 -23.76
C ASN A 296 38.44 1.51 -22.69
N ASP A 297 39.65 1.92 -23.10
CA ASP A 297 40.80 2.05 -22.20
C ASP A 297 40.62 3.24 -21.24
N THR A 298 40.86 2.99 -19.95
CA THR A 298 40.66 3.92 -18.82
C THR A 298 41.45 5.23 -18.92
N ALA A 299 42.57 5.26 -19.65
CA ALA A 299 43.48 6.41 -19.66
C ALA A 299 42.97 7.64 -20.45
N ALA A 300 42.00 7.47 -21.36
CA ALA A 300 41.58 8.53 -22.29
C ALA A 300 40.05 8.77 -22.33
N ILE A 301 39.31 8.31 -21.33
CA ILE A 301 37.84 8.34 -21.35
C ILE A 301 37.32 9.75 -21.04
N VAL A 302 36.62 10.35 -22.01
CA VAL A 302 35.85 11.59 -21.81
C VAL A 302 34.36 11.24 -21.67
N PRO A 303 33.59 11.80 -20.70
CA PRO A 303 32.18 11.47 -20.50
C PRO A 303 31.31 11.56 -21.76
N GLN A 304 31.58 12.54 -22.63
CA GLN A 304 30.88 12.72 -23.90
C GLN A 304 31.00 11.50 -24.84
N GLN A 305 32.09 10.74 -24.78
CA GLN A 305 32.29 9.53 -25.59
C GLN A 305 31.46 8.35 -25.05
N LEU A 306 31.17 8.33 -23.76
CA LEU A 306 30.35 7.29 -23.13
C LEU A 306 28.85 7.55 -23.31
N ILE A 307 28.43 8.81 -23.28
CA ILE A 307 27.03 9.19 -23.29
C ILE A 307 26.43 9.06 -24.70
N ASN A 308 25.32 8.33 -24.80
CA ASN A 308 24.51 8.26 -26.01
C ASN A 308 23.07 8.68 -25.70
N ILE A 309 22.66 9.84 -26.20
CA ILE A 309 21.34 10.43 -25.92
C ILE A 309 20.20 9.85 -26.78
N ARG A 310 20.51 9.06 -27.82
CA ARG A 310 19.50 8.52 -28.75
C ARG A 310 18.37 7.75 -28.04
N PRO A 311 18.64 6.86 -27.06
CA PRO A 311 17.58 6.13 -26.35
C PRO A 311 16.64 7.05 -25.56
N VAL A 312 17.16 8.15 -25.01
CA VAL A 312 16.38 9.14 -24.25
C VAL A 312 15.43 9.90 -25.18
N ILE A 313 15.95 10.44 -26.28
CA ILE A 313 15.15 11.17 -27.28
C ILE A 313 14.08 10.25 -27.88
N ALA A 314 14.44 9.01 -28.22
CA ALA A 314 13.52 8.04 -28.78
C ALA A 314 12.34 7.77 -27.84
N SER A 315 12.60 7.55 -26.55
CA SER A 315 11.54 7.28 -25.55
C SER A 315 10.54 8.44 -25.42
N ILE A 316 11.02 9.69 -25.44
CA ILE A 316 10.14 10.87 -25.37
C ILE A 316 9.34 11.04 -26.66
N LYS A 317 10.00 10.87 -27.82
CA LYS A 317 9.35 10.99 -29.12
C LYS A 317 8.27 9.94 -29.31
N GLU A 318 8.52 8.71 -28.89
CA GLU A 318 7.54 7.62 -28.87
C GLU A 318 6.36 7.97 -27.97
N PHE A 319 6.62 8.46 -26.75
CA PHE A 319 5.55 8.87 -25.83
C PHE A 319 4.61 9.92 -26.43
N PHE A 320 5.13 11.02 -26.98
CA PHE A 320 4.24 12.04 -27.56
C PHE A 320 3.63 11.64 -28.90
N GLY A 321 4.31 10.80 -29.68
CA GLY A 321 3.90 10.43 -31.02
C GLY A 321 2.88 9.28 -31.09
N SER A 322 2.95 8.30 -30.18
CA SER A 322 2.14 7.07 -30.26
C SER A 322 1.44 6.66 -28.96
N SER A 323 1.66 7.37 -27.84
CA SER A 323 0.97 7.03 -26.59
C SER A 323 -0.54 7.27 -26.70
N GLN A 324 -1.33 6.32 -26.19
CA GLN A 324 -2.79 6.44 -26.10
C GLN A 324 -3.25 7.64 -25.24
N LEU A 325 -2.41 8.09 -24.31
CA LEU A 325 -2.67 9.24 -23.45
C LEU A 325 -2.26 10.58 -24.10
N SER A 326 -1.48 10.54 -25.18
CA SER A 326 -1.13 11.71 -26.00
C SER A 326 -2.16 11.85 -27.11
N GLN A 327 -3.23 12.59 -26.83
CA GLN A 327 -4.38 12.72 -27.74
C GLN A 327 -4.34 14.05 -28.50
N PHE A 328 -4.86 14.04 -29.73
CA PHE A 328 -5.13 15.29 -30.44
C PHE A 328 -6.23 16.05 -29.71
N MET A 329 -5.96 17.32 -29.40
CA MET A 329 -6.90 18.16 -28.65
C MET A 329 -8.19 18.38 -29.45
N ASP A 330 -9.31 18.33 -28.75
CA ASP A 330 -10.61 18.69 -29.32
C ASP A 330 -10.74 20.21 -29.23
N GLN A 331 -10.81 20.86 -30.38
CA GLN A 331 -10.78 22.33 -30.53
C GLN A 331 -12.03 22.84 -31.25
N THR A 332 -13.14 22.09 -31.17
CA THR A 332 -14.41 22.50 -31.77
C THR A 332 -14.95 23.79 -31.15
N ASN A 333 -14.82 23.96 -29.83
CA ASN A 333 -15.18 25.17 -29.10
C ASN A 333 -14.41 25.26 -27.76
N PRO A 334 -14.42 26.42 -27.06
CA PRO A 334 -13.67 26.59 -25.81
C PRO A 334 -14.08 25.63 -24.69
N LEU A 335 -15.35 25.19 -24.66
CA LEU A 335 -15.82 24.23 -23.67
C LEU A 335 -15.21 22.84 -23.91
N ALA A 336 -15.20 22.39 -25.17
CA ALA A 336 -14.58 21.13 -25.57
C ALA A 336 -13.09 21.09 -25.22
N GLU A 337 -12.36 22.20 -25.45
CA GLU A 337 -10.97 22.31 -25.05
C GLU A 337 -10.78 22.18 -23.54
N LEU A 338 -11.61 22.89 -22.76
CA LEU A 338 -11.53 22.88 -21.31
C LEU A 338 -11.85 21.49 -20.74
N THR A 339 -12.92 20.86 -21.22
CA THR A 339 -13.32 19.50 -20.84
C THR A 339 -12.22 18.51 -21.19
N HIS A 340 -11.64 18.57 -22.39
CA HIS A 340 -10.57 17.66 -22.79
C HIS A 340 -9.33 17.81 -21.89
N LYS A 341 -8.95 19.05 -21.54
CA LYS A 341 -7.82 19.31 -20.61
C LYS A 341 -8.08 18.81 -19.18
N ARG A 342 -9.34 18.66 -18.77
CA ARG A 342 -9.76 18.19 -17.43
C ARG A 342 -10.26 16.74 -17.40
N ARG A 343 -10.10 16.01 -18.49
CA ARG A 343 -10.55 14.63 -18.65
C ARG A 343 -9.63 13.65 -17.92
N LEU A 344 -10.24 12.64 -17.30
CA LEU A 344 -9.61 11.54 -16.60
C LEU A 344 -9.84 10.26 -17.41
N SER A 345 -8.76 9.53 -17.72
CA SER A 345 -8.84 8.27 -18.46
C SER A 345 -8.31 7.12 -17.62
N ALA A 346 -9.13 6.09 -17.40
CA ALA A 346 -8.71 4.83 -16.80
C ALA A 346 -8.00 3.88 -17.79
N LEU A 347 -8.03 4.22 -19.08
CA LEU A 347 -7.40 3.50 -20.17
C LEU A 347 -5.97 3.98 -20.40
N GLY A 348 -5.05 3.06 -20.70
CA GLY A 348 -3.68 3.38 -21.10
C GLY A 348 -2.63 2.39 -20.56
N PRO A 349 -1.34 2.62 -20.83
CA PRO A 349 -0.26 1.79 -20.31
C PRO A 349 -0.26 1.75 -18.77
N GLY A 350 -0.41 0.55 -18.21
CA GLY A 350 -0.51 0.34 -16.76
C GLY A 350 -1.89 0.62 -16.16
N GLY A 351 -2.87 1.02 -16.97
CA GLY A 351 -4.28 1.09 -16.61
C GLY A 351 -5.05 -0.13 -17.11
N LEU A 352 -6.35 0.07 -17.34
CA LEU A 352 -7.24 -0.99 -17.81
C LEU A 352 -7.29 -1.05 -19.34
N THR A 353 -7.55 -2.23 -19.87
CA THR A 353 -7.99 -2.41 -21.25
C THR A 353 -9.51 -2.46 -21.28
N ARG A 354 -10.12 -2.11 -22.42
CA ARG A 354 -11.58 -2.12 -22.60
C ARG A 354 -12.22 -3.48 -22.27
N GLU A 355 -11.53 -4.56 -22.60
CA GLU A 355 -11.98 -5.94 -22.37
C GLU A 355 -11.86 -6.39 -20.91
N ARG A 356 -10.90 -5.85 -20.17
CA ARG A 356 -10.70 -6.18 -18.75
C ARG A 356 -11.54 -5.31 -17.80
N ALA A 357 -12.14 -4.25 -18.31
CA ALA A 357 -12.99 -3.37 -17.53
C ALA A 357 -14.38 -4.00 -17.32
N GLY A 358 -14.56 -4.60 -16.15
CA GLY A 358 -15.84 -5.13 -15.70
C GLY A 358 -16.89 -4.03 -15.43
N PHE A 359 -18.07 -4.46 -14.98
CA PHE A 359 -19.18 -3.56 -14.67
C PHE A 359 -18.87 -2.66 -13.45
N GLU A 360 -18.34 -3.24 -12.36
CA GLU A 360 -18.04 -2.53 -11.09
C GLU A 360 -17.17 -1.29 -11.31
N VAL A 361 -16.12 -1.42 -12.14
CA VAL A 361 -15.20 -0.32 -12.43
C VAL A 361 -15.85 0.84 -13.19
N ARG A 362 -16.92 0.58 -13.94
CA ARG A 362 -17.63 1.58 -14.74
C ARG A 362 -18.74 2.28 -13.96
N ASP A 363 -19.12 1.73 -12.82
CA ASP A 363 -20.22 2.25 -12.02
C ASP A 363 -19.80 3.50 -11.24
N VAL A 364 -20.78 4.24 -10.73
CA VAL A 364 -20.56 5.42 -9.90
C VAL A 364 -20.37 4.99 -8.45
N HIS A 365 -19.16 5.19 -7.94
CA HIS A 365 -18.82 4.92 -6.56
C HIS A 365 -19.14 6.14 -5.67
N TYR A 366 -19.54 5.94 -4.41
CA TYR A 366 -19.95 7.05 -3.51
C TYR A 366 -18.85 8.10 -3.32
N SER A 367 -17.59 7.66 -3.22
CA SER A 367 -16.44 8.57 -3.07
C SER A 367 -16.15 9.45 -4.30
N HIS A 368 -16.85 9.24 -5.43
CA HIS A 368 -16.79 10.15 -6.58
C HIS A 368 -17.37 11.54 -6.26
N TYR A 369 -18.22 11.65 -5.23
CA TYR A 369 -18.86 12.90 -4.84
C TYR A 369 -17.85 14.04 -4.67
N GLY A 370 -18.11 15.18 -5.33
CA GLY A 370 -17.24 16.35 -5.33
C GLY A 370 -15.90 16.20 -6.09
N ARG A 371 -15.52 14.98 -6.51
CA ARG A 371 -14.20 14.67 -7.11
C ARG A 371 -14.27 14.42 -8.61
N MET A 372 -15.17 13.52 -9.04
CA MET A 372 -15.42 13.20 -10.44
C MET A 372 -16.89 13.45 -10.77
N CYS A 373 -17.16 13.96 -11.96
CA CYS A 373 -18.53 14.19 -12.42
C CYS A 373 -19.22 12.83 -12.68
N PRO A 374 -20.34 12.52 -12.01
CA PRO A 374 -21.06 11.26 -12.24
C PRO A 374 -21.90 11.27 -13.53
N ILE A 375 -22.10 12.45 -14.14
CA ILE A 375 -22.95 12.64 -15.31
C ILE A 375 -22.12 12.64 -16.60
N GLU A 376 -21.00 13.36 -16.61
CA GLU A 376 -20.21 13.57 -17.82
C GLU A 376 -19.29 12.38 -18.11
N THR A 377 -19.85 11.39 -18.81
CA THR A 377 -19.13 10.24 -19.39
C THR A 377 -19.63 9.99 -20.82
N PRO A 378 -18.78 9.52 -21.75
CA PRO A 378 -19.24 9.08 -23.06
C PRO A 378 -20.23 7.91 -22.95
N GLU A 379 -21.32 7.94 -23.71
CA GLU A 379 -22.37 6.88 -23.72
C GLU A 379 -21.95 5.60 -24.47
N GLY A 380 -20.84 5.66 -25.21
CA GLY A 380 -20.36 4.54 -26.01
C GLY A 380 -19.60 3.46 -25.22
N PRO A 381 -18.72 2.67 -25.87
CA PRO A 381 -18.01 1.56 -25.22
C PRO A 381 -17.05 1.99 -24.09
N ASN A 382 -16.77 3.29 -23.97
CA ASN A 382 -15.91 3.86 -22.94
C ASN A 382 -16.69 4.43 -21.75
N ILE A 383 -18.00 4.16 -21.63
CA ILE A 383 -18.82 4.60 -20.50
C ILE A 383 -18.20 4.18 -19.16
N GLY A 384 -18.09 5.15 -18.23
CA GLY A 384 -17.48 4.99 -16.91
C GLY A 384 -15.94 4.95 -16.89
N LEU A 385 -15.29 4.78 -18.05
CA LEU A 385 -13.81 4.69 -18.16
C LEU A 385 -13.14 6.03 -18.48
N ILE A 386 -13.93 6.97 -18.97
CA ILE A 386 -13.52 8.34 -19.25
C ILE A 386 -14.47 9.25 -18.49
N ASN A 387 -13.94 9.95 -17.50
CA ASN A 387 -14.71 10.85 -16.64
C ASN A 387 -14.10 12.26 -16.67
N SER A 388 -14.83 13.24 -16.17
CA SER A 388 -14.35 14.61 -16.00
C SER A 388 -14.11 14.94 -14.53
N LEU A 389 -13.09 15.76 -14.27
CA LEU A 389 -12.84 16.30 -12.94
C LEU A 389 -13.94 17.30 -12.54
N SER A 390 -14.44 17.21 -11.32
CA SER A 390 -15.43 18.16 -10.78
C SER A 390 -14.88 19.60 -10.70
N SER A 391 -15.76 20.59 -10.52
CA SER A 391 -15.41 22.01 -10.58
C SER A 391 -14.38 22.44 -9.52
N PHE A 392 -14.61 22.08 -8.26
CA PHE A 392 -13.76 22.48 -7.13
C PHE A 392 -12.67 21.45 -6.77
N ALA A 393 -12.65 20.32 -7.47
CA ALA A 393 -11.70 19.26 -7.23
C ALA A 393 -10.26 19.70 -7.54
N LYS A 394 -9.34 19.34 -6.65
CA LYS A 394 -7.89 19.55 -6.80
C LYS A 394 -7.16 18.21 -6.72
N VAL A 395 -5.98 18.14 -7.31
CA VAL A 395 -5.11 16.96 -7.22
C VAL A 395 -3.95 17.29 -6.30
N ASN A 396 -3.74 16.47 -5.27
CA ASN A 396 -2.66 16.67 -4.32
C ASN A 396 -1.32 16.15 -4.83
N LYS A 397 -0.26 16.34 -4.02
CA LYS A 397 1.12 15.94 -4.40
C LYS A 397 1.26 14.44 -4.67
N PHE A 398 0.41 13.61 -4.06
CA PHE A 398 0.42 12.15 -4.23
C PHE A 398 -0.44 11.66 -5.41
N GLY A 399 -1.27 12.55 -5.97
CA GLY A 399 -2.17 12.25 -7.08
C GLY A 399 -3.60 11.89 -6.66
N PHE A 400 -3.99 12.07 -5.39
CA PHE A 400 -5.39 11.88 -4.96
C PHE A 400 -6.21 13.14 -5.25
N ILE A 401 -7.51 12.95 -5.50
CA ILE A 401 -8.44 14.06 -5.70
C ILE A 401 -8.99 14.52 -4.35
N GLU A 402 -8.91 15.81 -4.09
CA GLU A 402 -9.42 16.48 -2.91
C GLU A 402 -10.58 17.41 -3.26
N THR A 403 -11.55 17.48 -2.34
CA THR A 403 -12.72 18.36 -2.43
C THR A 403 -12.72 19.32 -1.23
N PRO A 404 -13.05 20.60 -1.40
CA PRO A 404 -13.15 21.53 -0.29
C PRO A 404 -14.45 21.33 0.51
N TYR A 405 -14.34 21.36 1.83
CA TYR A 405 -15.45 21.36 2.78
C TYR A 405 -15.30 22.50 3.78
N ARG A 406 -16.43 23.03 4.28
CA ARG A 406 -16.43 24.00 5.39
C ARG A 406 -16.35 23.24 6.71
N ARG A 407 -15.43 23.64 7.58
CA ARG A 407 -15.25 23.00 8.89
C ARG A 407 -16.36 23.42 9.85
N ILE A 408 -16.93 22.45 10.54
CA ILE A 408 -17.82 22.68 11.68
C ILE A 408 -16.97 22.59 12.95
N ASP A 409 -17.10 23.58 13.82
CA ASP A 409 -16.45 23.52 15.12
C ASP A 409 -17.17 22.51 16.02
N HIS A 410 -16.41 21.55 16.56
CA HIS A 410 -16.96 20.47 17.38
C HIS A 410 -17.41 20.94 18.76
N GLU A 411 -16.87 22.03 19.30
CA GLU A 411 -17.25 22.53 20.62
C GLU A 411 -18.53 23.37 20.55
N THR A 412 -18.65 24.23 19.53
CA THR A 412 -19.77 25.15 19.36
C THR A 412 -20.88 24.62 18.46
N GLY A 413 -20.60 23.63 17.61
CA GLY A 413 -21.53 23.11 16.60
C GLY A 413 -21.80 24.09 15.45
N GLN A 414 -21.02 25.16 15.33
CA GLN A 414 -21.21 26.22 14.35
C GLN A 414 -20.39 25.96 13.07
N VAL A 415 -20.96 26.30 11.92
CA VAL A 415 -20.27 26.24 10.63
C VAL A 415 -19.31 27.42 10.52
N THR A 416 -18.02 27.13 10.34
CA THR A 416 -16.98 28.15 10.19
C THR A 416 -16.74 28.50 8.71
N ASP A 417 -15.99 29.58 8.46
CA ASP A 417 -15.54 29.97 7.12
C ASP A 417 -14.20 29.31 6.74
N GLN A 418 -13.62 28.49 7.62
CA GLN A 418 -12.43 27.72 7.30
C GLN A 418 -12.79 26.61 6.31
N ILE A 419 -12.06 26.56 5.19
CA ILE A 419 -12.22 25.56 4.14
C ILE A 419 -11.05 24.60 4.20
N ASP A 420 -11.34 23.33 4.47
CA ASP A 420 -10.36 22.25 4.48
C ASP A 420 -10.56 21.37 3.24
N TYR A 421 -9.47 21.05 2.54
CA TYR A 421 -9.49 20.14 1.39
C TYR A 421 -9.28 18.71 1.89
N LEU A 422 -10.26 17.84 1.66
CA LEU A 422 -10.23 16.46 2.16
C LEU A 422 -10.09 15.45 1.02
N THR A 423 -9.20 14.48 1.23
CA THR A 423 -9.12 13.29 0.38
C THR A 423 -10.28 12.33 0.68
N ALA A 424 -10.54 11.37 -0.22
CA ALA A 424 -11.62 10.40 -0.02
C ALA A 424 -11.43 9.58 1.27
N ASP A 425 -10.20 9.15 1.57
CA ASP A 425 -9.91 8.38 2.80
C ASP A 425 -10.16 9.19 4.09
N GLU A 426 -9.96 10.51 4.04
CA GLU A 426 -10.15 11.37 5.21
C GLU A 426 -11.63 11.68 5.42
N GLU A 427 -12.35 11.95 4.33
CA GLU A 427 -13.79 12.20 4.31
C GLU A 427 -14.57 11.06 4.98
N ASP A 428 -14.20 9.80 4.74
CA ASP A 428 -14.87 8.62 5.34
C ASP A 428 -14.87 8.62 6.88
N ASN A 429 -13.99 9.40 7.52
CA ASN A 429 -13.94 9.51 8.99
C ASN A 429 -14.87 10.58 9.57
N TYR A 430 -15.57 11.33 8.71
CA TYR A 430 -16.44 12.44 9.08
C TYR A 430 -17.84 12.26 8.49
N TYR A 431 -18.83 12.85 9.15
CA TYR A 431 -20.17 13.02 8.58
C TYR A 431 -20.24 14.39 7.92
N VAL A 432 -20.64 14.41 6.65
CA VAL A 432 -20.71 15.64 5.85
C VAL A 432 -22.17 16.07 5.70
N ALA A 433 -22.49 17.29 6.13
CA ALA A 433 -23.81 17.87 5.92
C ALA A 433 -23.98 18.39 4.49
N GLN A 434 -25.20 18.30 3.93
CA GLN A 434 -25.50 18.90 2.62
C GLN A 434 -25.37 20.43 2.62
N ALA A 435 -24.95 20.98 1.48
CA ALA A 435 -24.74 22.42 1.30
C ALA A 435 -26.02 23.27 1.40
N ASN A 436 -27.21 22.67 1.23
CA ASN A 436 -28.52 23.33 1.33
C ASN A 436 -29.09 23.31 2.76
N SER A 437 -28.33 22.85 3.75
CA SER A 437 -28.74 22.85 5.16
C SER A 437 -29.02 24.27 5.63
N LEU A 438 -30.17 24.48 6.27
CA LEU A 438 -30.57 25.78 6.78
C LEU A 438 -29.72 26.14 8.01
N LEU A 439 -29.03 27.27 7.93
CA LEU A 439 -28.22 27.83 9.02
C LEU A 439 -28.89 29.07 9.60
N ASN A 440 -28.76 29.23 10.91
CA ASN A 440 -29.10 30.46 11.61
C ASN A 440 -28.02 31.54 11.35
N PRO A 441 -28.30 32.82 11.63
CA PRO A 441 -27.34 33.91 11.41
C PRO A 441 -26.02 33.77 12.19
N ASP A 442 -26.01 33.00 13.27
CA ASP A 442 -24.83 32.68 14.09
C ASP A 442 -24.04 31.47 13.55
N GLY A 443 -24.47 30.87 12.44
CA GLY A 443 -23.82 29.71 11.83
C GLY A 443 -24.23 28.36 12.43
N SER A 444 -25.19 28.32 13.37
CA SER A 444 -25.74 27.07 13.89
C SER A 444 -26.72 26.44 12.90
N PHE A 445 -26.95 25.12 12.99
CA PHE A 445 -28.01 24.48 12.22
C PHE A 445 -29.39 24.87 12.75
N ALA A 446 -30.32 25.17 11.85
CA ALA A 446 -31.70 25.53 12.20
C ALA A 446 -32.58 24.31 12.53
N LYS A 447 -32.11 23.10 12.20
CA LYS A 447 -32.80 21.82 12.47
C LYS A 447 -31.86 20.91 13.28
N ASP A 448 -32.46 20.10 14.14
CA ASP A 448 -31.74 19.09 14.94
C ASP A 448 -31.23 17.90 14.09
N GLU A 449 -31.87 17.66 12.94
CA GLU A 449 -31.47 16.64 11.98
C GLU A 449 -31.00 17.26 10.67
N VAL A 450 -29.87 16.76 10.16
CA VAL A 450 -29.26 17.19 8.91
C VAL A 450 -29.10 15.99 8.00
N VAL A 451 -29.42 16.16 6.71
CA VAL A 451 -29.21 15.12 5.71
C VAL A 451 -27.73 15.11 5.34
N GLY A 452 -27.09 13.95 5.47
CA GLY A 452 -25.72 13.68 5.04
C GLY A 452 -25.64 12.91 3.74
#